data_AF-A0A845BFF0-F1
#
_entry.id   AF-A0A845BFF0-F1
#
_cell.length_a   1.000
_cell.length_b   1.000
_cell.length_c   1.000
_cell.angle_alpha   90.00
_cell.angle_beta   90.00
_cell.angle_gamma   90.00
#
_symmetry.space_group_name_H-M   'P 1'
#
loop_
_entity.id
_entity.type
_entity.pdbx_description
1 polymer ?
#
loop_
_entity_poly.entity_id
_entity_poly.type
_entity_poly.pdbx_seq_one_letter_code
_entity_poly.pdbx_strand_id
1 'polypeptide(L)'
;MIEPPVNPALKLLMDESWTTLDSPDDLRLGEVMPAWFAGRMMADEWRFALLLSTGQVMLIRRVDAVHLSPHGLVLLDVDMQQEAEGFAAPGGVLVAPTGRARATVNLAHVIAAYEVADAPVELEDEAGF
;
A
#
# COMPACT_ATOMS: atom_id res chain seq x y z
N MET A 1 15.19 -18.50 34.64
CA MET A 1 14.64 -18.28 33.30
C MET A 1 14.86 -16.80 33.01
N ILE A 2 15.72 -16.47 32.05
CA ILE A 2 16.00 -15.06 31.68
C ILE A 2 15.13 -14.80 30.46
N GLU A 3 14.19 -13.86 30.54
CA GLU A 3 13.41 -13.45 29.39
C GLU A 3 14.35 -12.90 28.31
N PRO A 4 14.17 -13.29 27.03
CA PRO A 4 14.98 -12.75 25.96
C PRO A 4 14.83 -11.22 25.93
N PRO A 5 15.90 -10.46 25.60
CA PRO A 5 15.80 -9.01 25.51
C PRO A 5 14.74 -8.65 24.48
N VAL A 6 13.65 -8.03 24.94
CA VAL A 6 12.62 -7.48 24.06
C VAL A 6 13.29 -6.38 23.24
N ASN A 7 13.25 -6.52 21.91
CA ASN A 7 13.75 -5.49 21.01
C ASN A 7 13.06 -4.15 21.39
N PRO A 8 13.81 -3.08 21.70
CA PRO A 8 13.22 -1.80 22.10
C PRO A 8 12.18 -1.29 21.09
N ALA A 9 12.37 -1.55 19.80
CA ALA A 9 11.40 -1.23 18.74
C ALA A 9 10.10 -2.04 18.87
N LEU A 10 10.17 -3.32 19.24
CA LEU A 10 8.99 -4.14 19.51
C LEU A 10 8.26 -3.70 20.78
N LYS A 11 8.98 -3.18 21.78
CA LYS A 11 8.38 -2.68 23.02
C LYS A 11 7.59 -1.38 22.81
N LEU A 12 8.10 -0.47 21.97
CA LEU A 12 7.37 0.73 21.53
C LEU A 12 6.07 0.37 20.79
N LEU A 13 6.12 -0.64 19.91
CA LEU A 13 4.91 -1.11 19.19
C LEU A 13 3.81 -1.68 20.12
N MET A 14 4.16 -2.17 21.32
CA MET A 14 3.26 -2.94 22.20
C MET A 14 2.63 -2.16 23.37
N ASP A 15 3.22 -1.04 23.80
CA ASP A 15 2.71 -0.19 24.92
C ASP A 15 1.98 1.07 24.44
N GLU A 16 1.79 1.23 23.13
CA GLU A 16 1.28 2.47 22.52
C GLU A 16 -0.18 2.36 22.06
N SER A 17 -0.98 3.38 22.35
CA SER A 17 -2.31 3.52 21.78
C SER A 17 -2.20 3.97 20.32
N TRP A 18 -2.30 3.01 19.42
CA TRP A 18 -2.43 3.28 17.99
C TRP A 18 -3.77 3.94 17.69
N THR A 19 -3.76 4.91 16.78
CA THR A 19 -5.00 5.44 16.20
C THR A 19 -5.24 4.76 14.86
N THR A 20 -6.41 4.15 14.70
CA THR A 20 -6.85 3.57 13.44
C THR A 20 -7.83 4.51 12.76
N LEU A 21 -7.60 4.80 11.48
CA LEU A 21 -8.50 5.48 10.57
C LEU A 21 -8.97 4.46 9.53
N ASP A 22 -10.24 4.08 9.56
CA ASP A 22 -10.84 3.04 8.70
C ASP A 22 -12.02 3.57 7.87
N SER A 23 -12.27 4.88 7.93
CA SER A 23 -13.28 5.58 7.15
C SER A 23 -12.64 6.57 6.19
N PRO A 24 -12.99 6.56 4.89
CA PRO A 24 -12.48 7.54 3.92
C PRO A 24 -12.95 8.98 4.21
N ASP A 25 -14.01 9.15 5.00
CA ASP A 25 -14.55 10.46 5.40
C ASP A 25 -13.86 11.05 6.65
N ASP A 26 -12.88 10.34 7.23
CA ASP A 26 -12.15 10.82 8.40
C ASP A 26 -11.23 12.00 8.03
N LEU A 27 -11.58 13.19 8.52
CA LEU A 27 -10.86 14.44 8.22
C LEU A 27 -9.38 14.39 8.63
N ARG A 28 -9.01 13.52 9.58
CA ARG A 28 -7.61 13.33 10.01
C ARG A 28 -6.73 12.69 8.95
N LEU A 29 -7.32 12.02 7.94
CA LEU A 29 -6.57 11.44 6.83
C LEU A 29 -5.75 12.48 6.06
N GLY A 30 -6.26 13.70 5.92
CA GLY A 30 -5.56 14.79 5.23
C GLY A 30 -4.32 15.30 5.98
N GLU A 31 -4.15 14.94 7.25
CA GLU A 31 -2.98 15.31 8.06
C GLU A 31 -1.81 14.34 7.86
N VAL A 32 -2.09 13.12 7.39
CA VAL A 32 -1.12 12.02 7.36
C VAL A 32 -0.80 11.55 5.95
N MET A 33 -1.72 11.78 5.01
CA MET A 33 -1.62 11.33 3.63
C MET A 33 -2.14 12.41 2.68
N PRO A 34 -1.63 12.49 1.44
CA PRO A 34 -2.19 13.39 0.45
C PRO A 34 -3.70 13.18 0.31
N ALA A 35 -4.49 14.27 0.31
CA ALA A 35 -5.96 14.19 0.35
C ALA A 35 -6.56 13.35 -0.80
N TRP A 36 -5.96 13.42 -1.99
CA TRP A 36 -6.37 12.61 -3.14
C TRP A 36 -6.12 11.11 -2.91
N PHE A 37 -5.03 10.77 -2.21
CA PHE A 37 -4.59 9.40 -1.97
C PHE A 37 -5.52 8.71 -0.97
N ALA A 38 -5.84 9.37 0.15
CA ALA A 38 -6.71 8.79 1.16
C ALA A 38 -8.16 8.67 0.66
N GLY A 39 -8.69 9.73 0.04
CA GLY A 39 -10.07 9.76 -0.45
C GLY A 39 -10.33 8.72 -1.54
N ARG A 40 -9.43 8.55 -2.52
CA ARG A 40 -9.64 7.59 -3.62
C ARG A 40 -9.32 6.15 -3.21
N MET A 41 -8.18 5.90 -2.56
CA MET A 41 -7.73 4.54 -2.31
C MET A 41 -8.45 3.85 -1.14
N MET A 42 -9.10 4.59 -0.23
CA MET A 42 -9.94 4.01 0.82
C MET A 42 -11.43 3.92 0.45
N ALA A 43 -11.92 4.81 -0.41
CA ALA A 43 -13.35 4.85 -0.78
C ALA A 43 -13.71 3.93 -1.96
N ASP A 44 -12.74 3.52 -2.77
CA ASP A 44 -12.97 2.79 -4.02
C ASP A 44 -12.16 1.49 -4.08
N GLU A 45 -12.62 0.53 -4.88
CA GLU A 45 -11.84 -0.65 -5.27
C GLU A 45 -11.40 -0.50 -6.71
N TRP A 46 -10.10 -0.30 -6.92
CA TRP A 46 -9.55 -0.06 -8.25
C TRP A 46 -8.21 -0.79 -8.46
N ARG A 47 -7.44 -0.43 -9.49
CA ARG A 47 -6.04 -0.84 -9.58
C ARG A 47 -5.15 0.35 -9.22
N PHE A 48 -4.48 0.25 -8.08
CA PHE A 48 -3.50 1.22 -7.60
C PHE A 48 -2.13 0.57 -7.49
N ALA A 49 -1.08 1.38 -7.62
CA ALA A 49 0.29 0.96 -7.45
C ALA A 49 0.99 1.78 -6.35
N LEU A 50 1.76 1.09 -5.51
CA LEU A 50 2.70 1.68 -4.56
C LEU A 50 4.13 1.40 -5.05
N LEU A 51 4.85 2.45 -5.44
CA LEU A 51 6.29 2.35 -5.73
C LEU A 51 7.05 2.31 -4.41
N LEU A 52 7.73 1.20 -4.15
CA LEU A 52 8.50 1.00 -2.93
C LEU A 52 9.91 1.57 -3.06
N SER A 53 10.52 1.88 -1.91
CA SER A 53 11.92 2.31 -1.80
C SER A 53 12.94 1.31 -2.34
N THR A 54 12.55 0.05 -2.53
CA THR A 54 13.34 -0.99 -3.19
C THR A 54 13.33 -0.90 -4.72
N GLY A 55 12.51 -0.02 -5.30
CA GLY A 55 12.25 0.07 -6.74
C GLY A 55 11.21 -0.94 -7.25
N GLN A 56 10.68 -1.80 -6.38
CA GLN A 56 9.58 -2.70 -6.70
C GLN A 56 8.24 -1.97 -6.63
N VAL A 57 7.26 -2.43 -7.40
CA VAL A 57 5.90 -1.89 -7.37
C VAL A 57 4.95 -2.90 -6.74
N MET A 58 4.24 -2.50 -5.69
CA MET A 58 3.17 -3.31 -5.11
C MET A 58 1.83 -2.89 -5.69
N LEU A 59 1.08 -3.85 -6.23
CA LEU A 59 -0.28 -3.61 -6.71
C LEU A 59 -1.30 -3.85 -5.61
N ILE A 60 -2.18 -2.88 -5.40
CA ILE A 60 -3.27 -2.96 -4.41
C ILE A 60 -4.62 -2.65 -5.06
N ARG A 61 -5.69 -3.16 -4.45
CA ARG A 61 -7.08 -2.84 -4.75
C ARG A 61 -7.56 -1.61 -4.00
N ARG A 62 -7.18 -1.50 -2.74
CA ARG A 62 -7.59 -0.46 -1.80
C ARG A 62 -6.69 -0.43 -0.57
N VAL A 63 -6.76 0.68 0.16
CA VAL A 63 -6.30 0.80 1.55
C VAL A 63 -7.51 0.52 2.44
N ASP A 64 -7.40 -0.48 3.30
CA ASP A 64 -8.45 -0.86 4.25
C ASP A 64 -8.44 0.03 5.49
N ALA A 65 -7.25 0.32 6.03
CA ALA A 65 -7.08 1.15 7.21
C ALA A 65 -5.71 1.82 7.25
N VAL A 66 -5.63 2.92 7.99
CA VAL A 66 -4.40 3.65 8.29
C VAL A 66 -4.19 3.61 9.79
N HIS A 67 -3.04 3.12 10.23
CA HIS A 67 -2.65 3.06 11.63
C HIS A 67 -1.54 4.06 11.91
N LEU A 68 -1.80 4.93 12.89
CA LEU A 68 -0.92 6.00 13.30
C LEU A 68 -0.37 5.69 14.69
N SER A 69 0.95 5.60 14.78
CA SER A 69 1.62 5.58 16.08
C SER A 69 1.72 7.01 16.65
N PRO A 70 1.83 7.15 17.98
CA PRO A 70 2.20 8.41 18.63
C PRO A 70 3.51 9.04 18.13
N HIS A 71 4.38 8.26 17.49
CA HIS A 71 5.71 8.69 17.02
C HIS A 71 5.79 8.97 15.52
N GLY A 72 4.65 9.01 14.83
CA GLY A 72 4.58 9.36 13.41
C GLY A 72 4.88 8.21 12.44
N LEU A 73 5.07 6.98 12.93
CA LEU A 73 4.99 5.78 12.09
C LEU A 73 3.55 5.62 11.58
N VAL A 74 3.41 5.46 10.27
CA VAL A 74 2.13 5.24 9.57
C VAL A 74 2.17 3.88 8.88
N LEU A 75 1.23 3.00 9.24
CA LEU A 75 1.03 1.71 8.59
C LEU A 75 -0.27 1.74 7.80
N LEU A 76 -0.25 1.14 6.62
CA LEU A 76 -1.41 0.97 5.76
C LEU A 76 -1.78 -0.51 5.75
N ASP A 77 -2.97 -0.86 6.22
CA ASP A 77 -3.58 -2.14 5.87
C ASP A 77 -4.11 -2.02 4.45
N VAL A 78 -3.69 -2.93 3.58
CA VAL A 78 -4.01 -2.92 2.16
C VAL A 78 -4.53 -4.27 1.72
N ASP A 79 -5.36 -4.24 0.69
CA ASP A 79 -5.80 -5.41 -0.03
C ASP A 79 -5.03 -5.49 -1.36
N MET A 80 -4.15 -6.47 -1.51
CA MET A 80 -3.28 -6.60 -2.70
C MET A 80 -4.06 -7.11 -3.92
N GLN A 81 -3.57 -6.79 -5.12
CA GLN A 81 -4.02 -7.49 -6.33
C GLN A 81 -3.53 -8.94 -6.31
N GLN A 82 -4.28 -9.87 -6.90
CA GLN A 82 -3.88 -11.27 -7.06
C GLN A 82 -2.94 -11.48 -8.24
N GLU A 83 -3.05 -10.62 -9.26
CA GLU A 83 -2.34 -10.74 -10.52
C GLU A 83 -1.92 -9.36 -11.05
N ALA A 84 -0.94 -9.35 -11.95
CA ALA A 84 -0.35 -8.15 -12.52
C ALA A 84 -0.69 -8.00 -14.02
N GLU A 85 -1.76 -8.64 -14.50
CA GLU A 85 -2.09 -8.66 -15.93
C GLU A 85 -2.28 -7.25 -16.50
N GLY A 86 -1.60 -6.97 -17.61
CA GLY A 86 -1.64 -5.68 -18.30
C GLY A 86 -0.83 -4.57 -17.62
N PHE A 87 -0.06 -4.87 -16.57
CA PHE A 87 0.77 -3.88 -15.88
C PHE A 87 2.27 -4.12 -16.11
N ALA A 88 2.96 -3.10 -16.60
CA ALA A 88 4.40 -3.10 -16.74
C ALA A 88 5.02 -2.06 -15.80
N ALA A 89 6.06 -2.45 -15.06
CA ALA A 89 6.83 -1.55 -14.20
C ALA A 89 8.33 -1.65 -14.54
N PRO A 90 9.11 -0.58 -14.27
CA PRO A 90 10.56 -0.61 -14.42
C PRO A 90 11.27 -1.63 -13.51
N GLY A 91 10.62 -2.05 -12.43
CA GLY A 91 11.12 -3.02 -11.44
C GLY A 91 10.16 -4.19 -11.24
N GLY A 92 10.51 -5.06 -10.28
CA GLY A 92 9.68 -6.22 -9.95
C GLY A 92 8.29 -5.81 -9.43
N VAL A 93 7.26 -6.53 -9.87
CA VAL A 93 5.88 -6.32 -9.43
C VAL A 93 5.55 -7.29 -8.30
N LEU A 94 5.00 -6.76 -7.20
CA LEU A 94 4.52 -7.49 -6.05
C LEU A 94 2.99 -7.55 -6.09
N VAL A 95 2.48 -8.77 -6.08
CA VAL A 95 1.07 -9.13 -5.94
C VAL A 95 0.91 -10.02 -4.70
N ALA A 96 -0.32 -10.34 -4.33
CA ALA A 96 -0.58 -11.25 -3.23
C ALA A 96 0.18 -12.59 -3.45
N PRO A 97 1.01 -13.03 -2.49
CA PRO A 97 1.83 -14.23 -2.66
C PRO A 97 1.01 -15.53 -2.55
N THR A 98 -0.24 -15.42 -2.08
CA THR A 98 -1.18 -16.52 -1.89
C THR A 98 -2.59 -15.99 -2.17
N GLY A 99 -3.61 -16.87 -2.13
CA GLY A 99 -5.01 -16.42 -2.21
C GLY A 99 -5.45 -15.46 -1.09
N ARG A 100 -4.62 -15.21 -0.06
CA ARG A 100 -4.85 -14.17 0.95
C ARG A 100 -4.11 -12.90 0.56
N ALA A 101 -4.88 -11.85 0.25
CA ALA A 101 -4.37 -10.60 -0.30
C ALA A 101 -4.11 -9.50 0.73
N ARG A 102 -4.50 -9.68 2.00
CA ARG A 102 -4.28 -8.65 3.03
C ARG A 102 -2.81 -8.54 3.39
N ALA A 103 -2.30 -7.32 3.40
CA ALA A 103 -0.95 -6.98 3.85
C ALA A 103 -0.96 -5.67 4.64
N THR A 104 0.09 -5.46 5.43
CA THR A 104 0.35 -4.18 6.09
C THR A 104 1.64 -3.60 5.53
N VAL A 105 1.60 -2.35 5.09
CA VAL A 105 2.72 -1.63 4.47
C VAL A 105 3.11 -0.45 5.35
N ASN A 106 4.40 -0.30 5.63
CA ASN A 106 4.90 0.91 6.27
C ASN A 106 5.04 2.03 5.22
N LEU A 107 4.30 3.13 5.41
CA LEU A 107 4.25 4.24 4.47
C LEU A 107 5.63 4.89 4.25
N ALA A 108 6.53 4.82 5.24
CA ALA A 108 7.90 5.34 5.11
C ALA A 108 8.73 4.65 4.01
N HIS A 109 8.27 3.49 3.51
CA HIS A 109 8.91 2.77 2.42
C HIS A 109 8.21 2.96 1.07
N VAL A 110 7.17 3.79 0.99
CA VAL A 110 6.46 4.12 -0.26
C VAL A 110 6.99 5.45 -0.78
N ILE A 111 7.56 5.45 -1.98
CA ILE A 111 8.09 6.64 -2.65
C ILE A 111 6.97 7.39 -3.37
N ALA A 112 6.11 6.65 -4.05
CA ALA A 112 5.04 7.20 -4.85
C ALA A 112 3.86 6.25 -4.88
N ALA A 113 2.71 6.80 -5.23
CA ALA A 113 1.56 6.00 -5.56
C ALA A 113 0.76 6.65 -6.67
N TYR A 114 0.06 5.82 -7.43
CA TYR A 114 -0.64 6.24 -8.62
C TYR A 114 -1.73 5.23 -8.98
N GLU A 115 -2.76 5.73 -9.65
CA GLU A 115 -3.77 4.89 -10.32
C GLU A 115 -3.12 4.23 -11.54
N VAL A 116 -3.38 2.94 -11.78
CA VAL A 116 -2.82 2.20 -12.92
C VAL A 116 -3.88 1.65 -13.87
N ALA A 117 -5.15 1.88 -13.58
CA ALA A 117 -6.20 1.62 -14.54
C ALA A 117 -6.43 2.86 -15.40
N ASP A 118 -5.55 2.98 -16.39
CA ASP A 118 -5.78 3.58 -17.71
C ASP A 118 -4.55 3.29 -18.59
N ALA A 119 -4.64 2.24 -19.42
CA ALA A 119 -3.92 2.13 -20.69
C ALA A 119 -4.44 0.91 -21.48
N PRO A 120 -5.29 1.09 -22.52
CA PRO A 120 -5.31 0.13 -23.60
C PRO A 120 -3.99 0.28 -24.36
N VAL A 121 -3.18 -0.77 -24.37
CA VAL A 121 -2.17 -0.93 -25.42
C VAL A 121 -2.46 -2.25 -26.11
N GLU A 122 -3.41 -2.21 -27.04
CA GLU A 122 -3.29 -3.10 -28.19
C GLU A 122 -2.03 -2.66 -28.92
N LEU A 123 -0.93 -3.39 -28.73
CA LEU A 123 0.12 -3.35 -29.74
C LEU A 123 -0.45 -4.13 -30.92
N GLU A 124 -1.04 -3.41 -31.87
CA GLU A 124 -1.20 -3.92 -33.22
C GLU A 124 0.21 -4.28 -33.70
N ASP A 125 0.49 -5.59 -33.81
CA ASP A 125 1.61 -6.06 -34.60
C ASP A 125 1.35 -5.63 -36.05
N GLU A 126 1.89 -4.47 -36.44
CA GLU A 126 2.20 -4.20 -37.83
C GLU A 126 3.28 -5.19 -38.28
N ALA A 127 2.84 -6.39 -38.64
CA ALA A 127 3.58 -7.28 -39.53
C ALA A 127 2.96 -7.17 -40.93
N GLY A 128 3.09 -5.98 -41.52
CA GLY A 128 3.24 -5.89 -42.96
C GLY A 128 4.61 -6.44 -43.34
N PHE A 129 4.65 -7.60 -43.99
CA PHE A 129 5.42 -7.96 -45.20
C PHE A 129 5.16 -9.43 -45.53
#